data_AF-A0A2W5S808-F1
#
_entry.id   AF-A0A2W5S808-F1
#
_cell.length_a   1.000
_cell.length_b   1.000
_cell.length_c   1.000
_cell.angle_alpha   90.00
_cell.angle_beta   90.00
_cell.angle_gamma   90.00
#
_symmetry.space_group_name_H-M   'P 1'
#
loop_
_entity.id
_entity.type
_entity.pdbx_description
1 polymer ?
#
loop_
_entity_poly.entity_id
_entity_poly.type
_entity_poly.pdbx_seq_one_letter_code
_entity_poly.pdbx_strand_id
1 'polypeptide(L)' 'MTLAERYNLEAARLLPHMAADLQVDPVITRAAEIDEIVFRRGEFLGGMACAILAMIEQKN' A
#
# COMPACT_ATOMS: atom_id res chain seq x y z
N MET A 1 -5.16 6.14 12.95
CA MET A 1 -5.04 5.68 11.56
C MET A 1 -4.07 4.52 11.53
N THR A 2 -4.48 3.33 11.07
CA THR A 2 -3.62 2.14 10.92
C THR A 2 -2.63 2.34 9.78
N LEU A 3 -1.61 1.47 9.69
CA LEU A 3 -0.68 1.51 8.56
C LEU A 3 -1.40 1.34 7.22
N ALA A 4 -2.36 0.42 7.12
CA ALA A 4 -3.14 0.18 5.92
C ALA A 4 -4.01 1.39 5.53
N GLU A 5 -4.60 2.10 6.49
CA GLU A 5 -5.35 3.33 6.20
C GLU A 5 -4.43 4.42 5.62
N ARG A 6 -3.22 4.61 6.18
CA ARG A 6 -2.22 5.53 5.62
C ARG A 6 -1.79 5.12 4.22
N TYR A 7 -1.56 3.82 4.04
CA TYR A 7 -1.17 3.23 2.76
C TYR A 7 -2.26 3.45 1.70
N ASN A 8 -3.52 3.13 1.99
CA ASN A 8 -4.64 3.31 1.07
C ASN A 8 -4.83 4.78 0.69
N LEU A 9 -4.67 5.69 1.66
CA LEU A 9 -4.75 7.14 1.39
C LEU A 9 -3.63 7.60 0.45
N GLU A 10 -2.39 7.19 0.69
CA GLU A 10 -1.26 7.55 -0.16
C GLU A 10 -1.36 6.88 -1.54
N ALA A 11 -1.82 5.64 -1.63
CA ALA A 11 -2.08 4.96 -2.90
C ALA A 11 -3.14 5.71 -3.73
N ALA A 12 -4.24 6.12 -3.10
CA ALA A 12 -5.27 6.92 -3.77
C ALA A 12 -4.77 8.30 -4.22
N ARG A 13 -3.85 8.90 -3.46
CA ARG A 13 -3.26 10.21 -3.79
C ARG A 13 -2.21 10.13 -4.91
N LEU A 14 -1.33 9.13 -4.86
CA LEU A 14 -0.20 8.98 -5.77
C LEU A 14 -0.61 8.33 -7.09
N LEU A 15 -1.49 7.33 -7.03
CA LEU A 15 -1.84 6.46 -8.16
C LEU A 15 -3.36 6.30 -8.25
N PRO A 16 -4.13 7.39 -8.47
CA PRO A 16 -5.59 7.37 -8.38
C PRO A 16 -6.26 6.36 -9.32
N HIS A 17 -5.68 6.13 -10.49
CA HIS A 17 -6.20 5.16 -11.47
C HIS A 17 -5.90 3.70 -11.12
N MET A 18 -4.97 3.45 -10.19
CA MET A 18 -4.56 2.12 -9.71
C MET A 18 -5.03 1.85 -8.26
N ALA A 19 -5.72 2.82 -7.64
CA ALA A 19 -6.02 2.79 -6.21
C ALA A 19 -6.83 1.55 -5.81
N ALA A 20 -7.77 1.13 -6.66
CA ALA A 20 -8.58 -0.07 -6.44
C ALA A 20 -7.73 -1.35 -6.43
N ASP A 21 -6.73 -1.45 -7.31
CA ASP A 21 -5.85 -2.63 -7.40
C ASP A 21 -4.87 -2.70 -6.23
N LEU A 22 -4.52 -1.55 -5.66
CA LEU A 22 -3.61 -1.42 -4.52
C LEU A 22 -4.33 -1.53 -3.17
N GLN A 23 -5.64 -1.27 -3.11
CA GLN A 23 -6.38 -1.19 -1.85
C GLN A 23 -6.29 -2.47 -1.01
N VAL A 24 -5.96 -2.33 0.27
CA VAL A 24 -5.93 -3.42 1.26
C VAL A 24 -6.94 -3.18 2.39
N ASP A 25 -7.23 -4.21 3.18
CA ASP A 25 -8.12 -4.08 4.33
C ASP A 25 -7.52 -3.09 5.35
N PRO A 26 -8.27 -2.03 5.77
CA PRO A 26 -7.79 -1.05 6.73
C PRO A 26 -7.43 -1.63 8.11
N VAL A 27 -7.87 -2.84 8.46
CA VAL A 27 -7.49 -3.48 9.73
C VAL A 27 -6.04 -3.97 9.76
N ILE A 28 -5.37 -4.08 8.61
CA ILE A 28 -3.99 -4.55 8.51
C ILE A 28 -3.03 -3.53 9.12
N THR A 29 -2.17 -4.00 10.02
CA THR A 29 -1.24 -3.15 10.77
C THR A 29 0.22 -3.37 10.39
N ARG A 30 0.54 -4.41 9.60
CA ARG A 30 1.92 -4.82 9.28
C ARG A 30 2.26 -4.60 7.81
N ALA A 31 3.41 -3.96 7.56
CA ALA A 31 3.88 -3.65 6.21
C ALA A 31 4.06 -4.91 5.35
N ALA A 32 4.61 -5.98 5.94
CA ALA A 32 4.82 -7.25 5.25
C ALA A 32 3.51 -7.89 4.76
N GLU A 33 2.41 -7.71 5.49
CA GLU A 33 1.11 -8.24 5.08
C GLU A 33 0.52 -7.45 3.90
N ILE A 34 0.71 -6.12 3.91
CA ILE A 34 0.33 -5.25 2.78
C ILE A 34 1.12 -5.65 1.54
N ASP A 35 2.44 -5.80 1.66
CA ASP A 35 3.32 -6.22 0.57
C ASP A 35 2.92 -7.59 0.00
N GLU A 36 2.73 -8.60 0.85
CA GLU A 36 2.33 -9.95 0.42
C GLU A 36 0.97 -9.96 -0.30
N ILE A 37 -0.01 -9.22 0.22
CA ILE A 37 -1.35 -9.13 -0.41
C ILE A 37 -1.24 -8.52 -1.79
N VAL A 38 -0.52 -7.42 -1.93
CA VAL A 38 -0.45 -6.69 -3.20
C VAL A 38 0.46 -7.42 -4.20
N PHE A 39 1.56 -8.02 -3.75
CA PHE A 39 2.43 -8.84 -4.59
C PHE A 39 1.68 -10.06 -5.17
N ARG A 40 0.78 -10.70 -4.40
CA ARG A 40 -0.09 -11.78 -4.91
C ARG A 40 -1.04 -11.34 -6.03
N ARG A 41 -1.35 -10.04 -6.14
CA ARG A 41 -2.15 -9.48 -7.25
C ARG A 41 -1.30 -9.22 -8.49
N GLY A 42 0.02 -9.11 -8.33
CA GLY A 42 0.99 -8.99 -9.40
C GLY A 42 2.26 -8.31 -8.91
N GLU A 43 3.42 -8.75 -9.43
CA GLU A 43 4.73 -8.19 -9.08
C GLU A 43 4.81 -6.67 -9.31
N PHE A 44 4.20 -6.19 -10.40
CA PHE A 44 4.09 -4.76 -10.69
C PHE A 44 3.40 -3.98 -9.57
N LEU A 45 2.29 -4.50 -9.04
CA LEU A 45 1.57 -3.90 -7.93
C LEU A 45 2.37 -4.01 -6.63
N GLY A 46 3.04 -5.14 -6.39
CA GLY A 46 3.92 -5.34 -5.24
C GLY A 46 5.04 -4.31 -5.19
N GLY A 47 5.70 -4.04 -6.33
CA GLY A 47 6.73 -2.99 -6.43
C GLY A 47 6.19 -1.61 -6.07
N MET A 48 4.97 -1.27 -6.50
CA MET A 48 4.31 -0.02 -6.12
C MET A 48 4.00 0.04 -4.62
N ALA A 49 3.50 -1.06 -4.05
CA ALA A 49 3.21 -1.12 -2.62
C ALA A 49 4.47 -0.90 -1.77
N CYS A 50 5.57 -1.55 -2.14
CA CYS A 50 6.87 -1.37 -1.52
C CYS A 50 7.32 0.11 -1.55
N ALA A 51 7.22 0.77 -2.71
CA ALA A 51 7.57 2.19 -2.85
C ALA A 51 6.70 3.10 -1.96
N ILE A 52 5.38 2.89 -1.92
CA ILE A 52 4.46 3.68 -1.07
C ILE A 52 4.79 3.48 0.41
N LEU A 53 5.05 2.24 0.84
CA LEU A 53 5.41 1.93 2.22
C LEU A 53 6.72 2.63 2.63
N ALA A 54 7.74 2.61 1.77
CA ALA A 54 9.00 3.31 2.02
C ALA A 54 8.80 4.83 2.12
N MET A 55 7.94 5.42 1.29
CA MET A 55 7.60 6.86 1.38
C MET A 55 6.86 7.21 2.67
N ILE A 56 6.00 6.32 3.18
CA ILE A 56 5.30 6.50 4.46
C ILE A 56 6.30 6.40 5.63
N GLU A 57 7.26 5.48 5.54
CA GLU A 57 8.32 5.33 6.55
C GLU A 57 9.20 6.58 6.63
N GLN A 58 9.64 7.15 5.50
CA GLN A 58 10.44 8.38 5.46
C GLN A 58 9.73 9.63 6.01
N LYS A 59 8.40 9.62 6.08
CA LYS A 59 7.58 10.74 6.57
C LYS A 59 7.33 10.70 8.08
N ASN A 60 7.71 9.62 8.78
CA ASN A 60 7.65 9.53 10.26
C ASN A 60 9.01 9.82 10.88
#